data_AF-A0A9P3NPC6-F1
#
_entry.id   AF-A0A9P3NPC6-F1
#
_cell.length_a   1.000
_cell.length_b   1.000
_cell.length_c   1.000
_cell.angle_alpha   90.00
_cell.angle_beta   90.00
_cell.angle_gamma   90.00
#
_symmetry.space_group_name_H-M   'P 1'
#
loop_
_entity.id
_entity.type
_entity.pdbx_description
1 polymer ?
#
loop_
_entity_poly.entity_id
_entity_poly.type
_entity_poly.pdbx_seq_one_letter_code
_entity_poly.pdbx_strand_id
1 'polypeptide(L)'
;MDSRSDRPLRGSFMHADVKAPEEVDWRKEGAVTEVKNQGQCGSCWAFSTTGAVEGINKIVTGELISLSEQELVDCDTKKDQGCGGGLMDFAFEFIIKNGGLDTEEDYPYDATAHKCNREKMNTHVVTIDDYEDVPSNSEAGLKKALAVQPVSVAIEADRREFQFYSGGIFDGECGTDLDHGVLAVGYGTENGTDYWIVKNSWGPRWGDHGFIRLVRNVAAEEGQCGIAMQASYPIKKGPNPPPGPHPPPTPPPSPEVCDRKHECPHGTTCCCGLPLGKVCLSWGCCPMEHATCCDDHHHCCPQQYPVCRTDIGICTMSPNMEFGVPLLTRSKAQFRWPFLRDVLGRKAGQEEENAS
;
A
#
# COMPACT_ATOMS: atom_id res chain seq x y z
N MET A 1 31.78 -4.63 -1.97
CA MET A 1 32.36 -3.30 -2.24
C MET A 1 31.36 -2.31 -1.67
N ASP A 2 31.70 -1.67 -0.57
CA ASP A 2 30.81 -0.72 0.10
C ASP A 2 30.68 0.54 -0.77
N SER A 3 29.56 0.65 -1.48
CA SER A 3 29.25 1.78 -2.39
C SER A 3 29.04 3.11 -1.66
N ARG A 4 29.10 3.12 -0.32
CA ARG A 4 29.02 4.33 0.52
C ARG A 4 30.38 4.98 0.76
N SER A 5 31.48 4.23 0.58
CA SER A 5 32.85 4.72 0.82
C SER A 5 33.31 5.86 -0.11
N ASP A 6 32.62 6.09 -1.22
CA ASP A 6 32.91 7.17 -2.20
C ASP A 6 32.09 8.45 -1.99
N ARG A 7 31.25 8.54 -0.95
CA ARG A 7 30.47 9.77 -0.69
C ARG A 7 31.32 10.80 0.05
N PRO A 8 31.27 12.10 -0.34
CA PRO A 8 31.95 13.15 0.42
C PRO A 8 31.42 13.15 1.85
N LEU A 9 32.33 13.19 2.84
CA LEU A 9 31.98 13.41 4.24
C LEU A 9 31.17 14.72 4.32
N ARG A 10 29.86 14.58 4.47
CA ARG A 10 28.99 15.69 4.90
C ARG A 10 29.42 16.09 6.33
N GLY A 11 29.02 17.28 6.77
CA GLY A 11 29.43 17.83 8.07
C GLY A 11 29.01 16.96 9.27
N SER A 12 28.96 17.54 10.47
CA SER A 12 28.42 16.83 11.64
C SER A 12 27.00 16.31 11.36
N PHE A 13 26.71 15.06 11.77
CA PHE A 13 25.39 14.43 11.69
C PHE A 13 24.27 15.40 12.10
N MET A 14 23.28 15.63 11.22
CA MET A 14 22.27 16.69 11.39
C MET A 14 21.51 16.58 12.71
N HIS A 15 21.24 15.37 13.18
CA HIS A 15 20.50 15.13 14.41
C HIS A 15 21.39 14.89 15.64
N ALA A 16 22.70 15.20 15.58
CA ALA A 16 23.63 14.95 16.67
C ALA A 16 23.21 15.57 18.02
N ASP A 17 22.58 16.74 18.01
CA ASP A 17 22.16 17.47 19.21
C ASP A 17 20.68 17.23 19.61
N VAL A 18 19.98 16.35 18.89
CA VAL A 18 18.57 16.02 19.21
C VAL A 18 18.49 15.34 20.58
N LYS A 19 17.63 15.88 21.45
CA LYS A 19 17.21 15.23 22.69
C LYS A 19 16.02 14.34 22.40
N ALA A 20 16.31 13.06 22.13
CA ALA A 20 15.30 12.06 21.85
C ALA A 20 14.39 11.81 23.08
N PRO A 21 13.05 11.74 22.91
CA PRO A 21 12.16 11.31 23.98
C PRO A 21 12.39 9.84 24.36
N GLU A 22 11.71 9.37 25.41
CA GLU A 22 11.82 7.97 25.85
C GLU A 22 11.12 7.00 24.89
N GLU A 23 10.00 7.43 24.29
CA GLU A 23 9.24 6.65 23.32
C GLU A 23 8.86 7.51 22.11
N VAL A 24 8.80 6.86 20.95
CA VAL A 24 8.28 7.43 19.69
C VAL A 24 7.48 6.35 18.99
N ASP A 25 6.34 6.74 18.43
CA ASP A 25 5.56 5.88 17.54
C ASP A 25 4.88 6.74 16.46
N TRP A 26 5.51 6.83 15.28
CA TRP A 26 5.02 7.64 14.17
C TRP A 26 3.66 7.18 13.63
N ARG A 27 3.21 5.96 13.97
CA ARG A 27 1.86 5.49 13.64
C ARG A 27 0.81 6.30 14.40
N LYS A 28 1.09 6.65 15.67
CA LYS A 28 0.18 7.46 16.50
C LYS A 28 0.07 8.90 16.00
N GLU A 29 1.11 9.40 15.35
CA GLU A 29 1.15 10.72 14.71
C GLU A 29 0.56 10.71 13.27
N GLY A 30 0.12 9.55 12.79
CA GLY A 30 -0.44 9.40 11.44
C GLY A 30 0.59 9.60 10.33
N ALA A 31 1.89 9.38 10.61
CA ALA A 31 3.01 9.51 9.68
C ALA A 31 3.52 8.16 9.15
N VAL A 32 2.65 7.14 9.15
CA VAL A 32 2.94 5.81 8.63
C VAL A 32 1.70 5.30 7.89
N THR A 33 1.85 4.96 6.61
CA THR A 33 0.80 4.33 5.79
C THR A 33 0.51 2.90 6.25
N GLU A 34 -0.54 2.27 5.70
CA GLU A 34 -0.85 0.87 5.95
C GLU A 34 0.29 -0.08 5.53
N VAL A 35 0.31 -1.28 6.10
CA VAL A 35 1.30 -2.31 5.75
C VAL A 35 1.01 -2.87 4.36
N LYS A 36 1.98 -2.77 3.46
CA LYS A 36 1.95 -3.32 2.10
C LYS A 36 2.62 -4.70 2.02
N ASN A 37 2.57 -5.34 0.85
CA ASN A 37 3.19 -6.63 0.59
C ASN A 37 4.02 -6.60 -0.70
N GLN A 38 5.34 -6.77 -0.60
CA GLN A 38 6.25 -6.76 -1.74
C GLN A 38 6.15 -8.01 -2.63
N GLY A 39 5.51 -9.08 -2.15
CA GLY A 39 5.41 -10.35 -2.86
C GLY A 39 6.78 -11.02 -3.05
N GLN A 40 7.02 -11.55 -4.25
CA GLN A 40 8.24 -12.30 -4.59
C GLN A 40 9.37 -11.40 -5.14
N CYS A 41 9.12 -10.10 -5.29
CA CYS A 41 10.09 -9.14 -5.80
C CYS A 41 11.06 -8.73 -4.70
N GLY A 42 12.36 -8.68 -5.00
CA GLY A 42 13.40 -8.11 -4.12
C GLY A 42 13.36 -6.58 -4.07
N SER A 43 12.20 -6.00 -3.79
CA SER A 43 11.92 -4.56 -3.80
C SER A 43 11.83 -3.94 -2.41
N CYS A 44 12.26 -4.63 -1.36
CA CYS A 44 12.22 -4.13 0.02
C CYS A 44 12.89 -2.75 0.20
N TRP A 45 13.95 -2.48 -0.58
CA TRP A 45 14.59 -1.17 -0.67
C TRP A 45 13.62 -0.07 -1.11
N ALA A 46 12.74 -0.34 -2.08
CA ALA A 46 11.73 0.61 -2.54
C ALA A 46 10.67 0.86 -1.45
N PHE A 47 10.16 -0.20 -0.80
CA PHE A 47 9.20 -0.09 0.32
C PHE A 47 9.76 0.66 1.53
N SER A 48 11.02 0.41 1.87
CA SER A 48 11.71 1.13 2.95
C SER A 48 11.86 2.62 2.60
N THR A 49 12.20 2.92 1.34
CA THR A 49 12.36 4.29 0.84
C THR A 49 11.03 5.05 0.83
N THR A 50 9.99 4.51 0.17
CA THR A 50 8.68 5.17 0.09
C THR A 50 8.15 5.44 1.48
N GLY A 51 8.18 4.46 2.38
CA GLY A 51 7.73 4.64 3.76
C GLY A 51 8.41 5.79 4.52
N ALA A 52 9.70 6.03 4.29
CA ALA A 52 10.41 7.16 4.90
C ALA A 52 10.01 8.51 4.26
N VAL A 53 9.80 8.53 2.93
CA VAL A 53 9.36 9.73 2.20
C VAL A 53 7.92 10.10 2.56
N GLU A 54 7.03 9.12 2.65
CA GLU A 54 5.63 9.30 3.09
C GLU A 54 5.58 9.91 4.50
N GLY A 55 6.40 9.38 5.41
CA GLY A 55 6.50 9.85 6.79
C GLY A 55 6.99 11.29 6.90
N ILE A 56 8.11 11.63 6.24
CA ILE A 56 8.61 13.01 6.28
C ILE A 56 7.66 13.98 5.58
N ASN A 57 6.96 13.53 4.52
CA ASN A 57 5.95 14.34 3.85
C ASN A 57 4.81 14.70 4.81
N LYS A 58 4.28 13.72 5.56
CA LYS A 58 3.27 13.96 6.58
C LYS A 58 3.75 14.96 7.63
N ILE A 59 4.98 14.80 8.11
CA ILE A 59 5.56 15.66 9.16
C ILE A 59 5.67 17.11 8.70
N VAL A 60 6.10 17.34 7.45
CA VAL A 60 6.34 18.70 6.93
C VAL A 60 5.07 19.36 6.42
N THR A 61 4.17 18.61 5.78
CA THR A 61 3.00 19.17 5.07
C THR A 61 1.67 18.94 5.77
N GLY A 62 1.61 17.96 6.67
CA GLY A 62 0.36 17.49 7.26
C GLY A 62 -0.40 16.45 6.42
N GLU A 63 0.08 16.11 5.22
CA GLU A 63 -0.58 15.18 4.29
C GLU A 63 0.13 13.82 4.28
N LEU A 64 -0.60 12.74 4.58
CA LEU A 64 -0.09 11.38 4.40
C LEU A 64 -0.54 10.89 3.02
N ILE A 65 0.41 10.74 2.11
CA ILE A 65 0.17 10.34 0.72
C ILE A 65 0.86 8.99 0.53
N SER A 66 0.14 7.98 0.03
CA SER A 66 0.73 6.68 -0.33
C SER A 66 1.49 6.80 -1.65
N LEU A 67 2.77 6.48 -1.67
CA LEU A 67 3.66 6.65 -2.82
C LEU A 67 3.94 5.33 -3.53
N SER A 68 4.27 5.41 -4.82
CA SER A 68 4.52 4.25 -5.67
C SER A 68 5.91 3.63 -5.42
N GLU A 69 5.94 2.41 -4.89
CA GLU A 69 7.17 1.61 -4.93
C GLU A 69 7.48 1.14 -6.36
N GLN A 70 6.46 0.97 -7.19
CA GLN A 70 6.61 0.48 -8.57
C GLN A 70 7.38 1.46 -9.45
N GLU A 71 7.18 2.76 -9.26
CA GLU A 71 7.94 3.78 -9.96
C GLU A 71 9.44 3.63 -9.67
N LEU A 72 9.84 3.42 -8.41
CA LEU A 72 11.23 3.14 -8.06
C LEU A 72 11.72 1.85 -8.72
N VAL A 73 10.94 0.76 -8.61
CA VAL A 73 11.30 -0.55 -9.17
C VAL A 73 11.52 -0.50 -10.68
N ASP A 74 10.71 0.26 -11.42
CA ASP A 74 10.77 0.33 -12.88
C ASP A 74 11.73 1.41 -13.41
N CYS A 75 11.91 2.52 -12.67
CA CYS A 75 12.57 3.73 -13.17
C CYS A 75 13.93 4.02 -12.53
N ASP A 76 14.21 3.58 -11.30
CA ASP A 76 15.54 3.69 -10.71
C ASP A 76 16.42 2.51 -11.13
N THR A 77 16.86 2.55 -12.39
CA THR A 77 17.65 1.46 -12.99
C THR A 77 19.13 1.81 -13.15
N LYS A 78 19.59 2.96 -12.61
CA LYS A 78 20.98 3.42 -12.80
C LYS A 78 21.93 2.73 -11.82
N LYS A 79 21.48 2.52 -10.59
CA LYS A 79 22.26 1.89 -9.52
C LYS A 79 21.49 0.72 -8.90
N ASP A 80 20.18 0.86 -8.76
CA ASP A 80 19.29 -0.21 -8.30
C ASP A 80 18.82 -1.11 -9.46
N GLN A 81 18.30 -2.28 -9.11
CA GLN A 81 18.06 -3.39 -10.06
C GLN A 81 16.62 -3.92 -9.98
N GLY A 82 15.64 -3.07 -9.66
CA GLY A 82 14.24 -3.47 -9.54
C GLY A 82 14.06 -4.60 -8.54
N CYS A 83 13.53 -5.74 -8.99
CA CYS A 83 13.38 -6.95 -8.17
C CYS A 83 14.69 -7.68 -7.85
N GLY A 84 15.82 -7.30 -8.46
CA GLY A 84 17.14 -7.84 -8.15
C GLY A 84 17.79 -7.26 -6.89
N GLY A 85 17.13 -6.30 -6.24
CA GLY A 85 17.65 -5.58 -5.07
C GLY A 85 18.07 -4.15 -5.38
N GLY A 86 18.35 -3.41 -4.32
CA GLY A 86 18.70 -1.99 -4.38
C GLY A 86 19.01 -1.43 -2.99
N LEU A 87 19.33 -0.14 -2.93
CA LEU A 87 19.65 0.58 -1.70
C LEU A 87 18.82 1.86 -1.58
N MET A 88 18.30 2.12 -0.38
CA MET A 88 17.41 3.25 -0.11
C MET A 88 18.04 4.61 -0.43
N ASP A 89 19.36 4.75 -0.26
CA ASP A 89 20.08 5.99 -0.56
C ASP A 89 20.07 6.34 -2.06
N PHE A 90 20.16 5.31 -2.91
CA PHE A 90 20.11 5.49 -4.37
C PHE A 90 18.69 5.83 -4.81
N ALA A 91 17.69 5.20 -4.19
CA ALA A 91 16.30 5.57 -4.37
C ALA A 91 16.02 7.02 -3.95
N PHE A 92 16.54 7.50 -2.80
CA PHE A 92 16.44 8.93 -2.44
C PHE A 92 17.11 9.83 -3.48
N GLU A 93 18.30 9.47 -3.96
CA GLU A 93 19.00 10.20 -5.03
C GLU A 93 18.18 10.23 -6.33
N PHE A 94 17.50 9.14 -6.67
CA PHE A 94 16.57 9.07 -7.80
C PHE A 94 15.41 10.04 -7.59
N ILE A 95 14.73 10.02 -6.45
CA ILE A 95 13.56 10.86 -6.17
C ILE A 95 13.91 12.35 -6.33
N ILE A 96 15.07 12.77 -5.80
CA ILE A 96 15.56 14.15 -5.93
C ILE A 96 15.76 14.52 -7.41
N LYS A 97 16.38 13.64 -8.20
CA LYS A 97 16.67 13.90 -9.62
C LYS A 97 15.44 13.79 -10.52
N ASN A 98 14.50 12.94 -10.14
CA ASN A 98 13.24 12.71 -10.86
C ASN A 98 12.26 13.86 -10.64
N GLY A 99 12.46 14.66 -9.59
CA GLY A 99 11.56 15.76 -9.24
C GLY A 99 10.38 15.29 -8.40
N GLY A 100 10.49 14.14 -7.73
CA GLY A 100 9.47 13.56 -6.86
C GLY A 100 9.05 12.15 -7.27
N LEU A 101 8.05 11.62 -6.56
CA LEU A 101 7.34 10.37 -6.86
C LEU A 101 5.84 10.61 -7.06
N ASP A 102 5.25 9.77 -7.88
CA ASP A 102 3.81 9.62 -8.07
C ASP A 102 3.16 8.81 -6.93
N THR A 103 1.82 8.85 -6.87
CA THR A 103 1.06 8.09 -5.88
C THR A 103 1.04 6.59 -6.20
N GLU A 104 0.79 5.76 -5.18
CA GLU A 104 0.47 4.34 -5.37
C GLU A 104 -0.72 4.13 -6.31
N GLU A 105 -1.69 5.06 -6.34
CA GLU A 105 -2.87 4.95 -7.20
C GLU A 105 -2.52 5.19 -8.69
N ASP A 106 -1.66 6.17 -8.97
CA ASP A 106 -1.25 6.54 -10.33
C ASP A 106 -0.27 5.53 -10.93
N TYR A 107 0.58 4.92 -10.09
CA TYR A 107 1.53 3.89 -10.49
C TYR A 107 1.48 2.68 -9.53
N PRO A 108 0.45 1.81 -9.64
CA PRO A 108 0.24 0.70 -8.71
C PRO A 108 1.33 -0.37 -8.74
N TYR A 109 1.60 -0.95 -7.58
CA TYR A 109 2.53 -2.05 -7.39
C TYR A 109 2.01 -3.39 -7.91
N ASP A 110 2.84 -4.12 -8.67
CA ASP A 110 2.49 -5.44 -9.22
C ASP A 110 3.54 -6.54 -8.97
N ALA A 111 4.54 -6.25 -8.13
CA ALA A 111 5.61 -7.17 -7.75
C ALA A 111 6.43 -7.73 -8.92
N THR A 112 6.49 -7.01 -10.04
CA THR A 112 7.33 -7.35 -11.19
C THR A 112 8.10 -6.11 -11.66
N ALA A 113 9.37 -6.28 -12.02
CA ALA A 113 10.13 -5.18 -12.61
C ALA A 113 9.80 -5.06 -14.11
N HIS A 114 9.37 -3.88 -14.52
CA HIS A 114 9.08 -3.53 -15.91
C HIS A 114 10.03 -2.48 -16.43
N LYS A 115 9.83 -2.09 -17.69
CA LYS A 115 10.43 -0.87 -18.22
C LYS A 115 9.67 0.34 -17.65
N CYS A 116 10.40 1.32 -17.11
CA CYS A 116 9.88 2.60 -16.67
C CYS A 116 8.76 3.16 -17.59
N ASN A 117 7.55 3.25 -17.03
CA ASN A 117 6.39 3.81 -17.72
C ASN A 117 6.30 5.31 -17.48
N ARG A 118 6.80 6.09 -18.45
CA ARG A 118 6.80 7.56 -18.41
C ARG A 118 5.41 8.18 -18.48
N GLU A 119 4.38 7.43 -18.90
CA GLU A 119 3.00 7.94 -18.92
C GLU A 119 2.39 7.93 -17.51
N LYS A 120 2.77 6.96 -16.67
CA LYS A 120 2.37 6.89 -15.27
C LYS A 120 3.20 7.80 -14.36
N MET A 121 4.47 8.00 -14.71
CA MET A 121 5.41 8.86 -13.99
C MET A 121 5.23 10.34 -14.40
N ASN A 122 4.13 10.98 -14.01
CA ASN A 122 3.72 12.26 -14.60
C ASN A 122 3.27 13.35 -13.62
N THR A 123 2.92 13.01 -12.38
CA THR A 123 2.38 13.94 -11.38
C THR A 123 3.44 14.43 -10.40
N HIS A 124 4.37 13.56 -9.99
CA HIS A 124 5.41 13.86 -9.00
C HIS A 124 4.87 14.55 -7.73
N VAL A 125 3.86 13.95 -7.09
CA VAL A 125 3.12 14.54 -5.96
C VAL A 125 3.96 14.85 -4.71
N VAL A 126 5.07 14.14 -4.49
CA VAL A 126 5.92 14.34 -3.31
C VAL A 126 7.39 14.45 -3.71
N THR A 127 8.03 15.53 -3.26
CA THR A 127 9.47 15.79 -3.41
C THR A 127 10.21 15.74 -2.08
N ILE A 128 11.50 15.43 -2.16
CA ILE A 128 12.48 15.57 -1.08
C ILE A 128 13.64 16.44 -1.58
N ASP A 129 14.29 17.14 -0.67
CA ASP A 129 15.36 18.10 -0.97
C ASP A 129 16.75 17.44 -0.91
N ASP A 130 16.91 16.47 -0.01
CA ASP A 130 18.18 15.77 0.23
C ASP A 130 17.92 14.45 0.98
N TYR A 131 18.97 13.72 1.36
CA TYR A 131 18.91 12.59 2.29
C TYR A 131 20.20 12.52 3.11
N GLU A 132 20.20 11.86 4.26
CA GLU A 132 21.40 11.71 5.09
C GLU A 132 21.49 10.31 5.68
N ASP A 133 22.72 9.79 5.75
CA ASP A 133 23.03 8.53 6.41
C ASP A 133 23.15 8.78 7.92
N VAL A 134 22.54 7.91 8.72
CA VAL A 134 22.83 7.84 10.16
C VAL A 134 24.25 7.29 10.35
N PRO A 135 25.02 7.78 11.34
CA PRO A 135 26.33 7.18 11.64
C PRO A 135 26.24 5.67 11.81
N SER A 136 27.03 4.93 11.03
CA SER A 136 27.06 3.46 11.05
C SER A 136 27.31 2.96 12.46
N ASN A 137 26.64 1.85 12.81
CA ASN A 137 26.78 1.16 14.08
C ASN A 137 26.46 2.07 15.28
N SER A 138 25.47 2.94 15.11
CA SER A 138 25.05 3.88 16.15
C SER A 138 23.55 3.81 16.41
N GLU A 139 23.13 2.93 17.32
CA GLU A 139 21.75 2.93 17.85
C GLU A 139 21.37 4.28 18.46
N ALA A 140 22.34 5.01 19.04
CA ALA A 140 22.13 6.38 19.53
C ALA A 140 21.83 7.37 18.39
N GLY A 141 22.55 7.26 17.26
CA GLY A 141 22.27 8.04 16.05
C GLY A 141 20.89 7.71 15.48
N LEU A 142 20.56 6.42 15.38
CA LEU A 142 19.27 5.95 14.90
C LEU A 142 18.12 6.44 15.80
N LYS A 143 18.26 6.37 17.13
CA LYS A 143 17.26 6.89 18.09
C LYS A 143 17.03 8.40 17.89
N LYS A 144 18.09 9.17 17.64
CA LYS A 144 18.01 10.61 17.39
C LYS A 144 17.34 10.96 16.06
N ALA A 145 17.61 10.21 15.00
CA ALA A 145 16.90 10.36 13.73
C ALA A 145 15.41 9.99 13.87
N LEU A 146 15.12 8.88 14.55
CA LEU A 146 13.74 8.42 14.80
C LEU A 146 12.93 9.39 15.68
N ALA A 147 13.59 10.17 16.53
CA ALA A 147 12.95 11.24 17.28
C ALA A 147 12.42 12.38 16.40
N VAL A 148 12.84 12.45 15.13
CA VAL A 148 12.46 13.50 14.19
C VAL A 148 11.56 12.98 13.06
N GLN A 149 11.79 11.74 12.59
CA GLN A 149 11.03 11.15 11.48
C GLN A 149 11.22 9.63 11.36
N PRO A 150 10.40 8.90 10.59
CA PRO A 150 10.69 7.52 10.18
C PRO A 150 12.01 7.42 9.39
N VAL A 151 12.70 6.28 9.55
CA VAL A 151 14.06 6.07 9.00
C VAL A 151 14.10 4.73 8.25
N SER A 152 14.64 4.75 7.04
CA SER A 152 14.92 3.54 6.28
C SER A 152 16.13 2.82 6.88
N VAL A 153 16.02 1.53 7.15
CA VAL A 153 17.10 0.72 7.72
C VAL A 153 17.21 -0.61 6.98
N ALA A 154 18.41 -1.18 6.92
CA ALA A 154 18.61 -2.56 6.48
C ALA A 154 18.82 -3.49 7.68
N ILE A 155 18.36 -4.73 7.54
CA ILE A 155 18.51 -5.80 8.53
C ILE A 155 18.83 -7.13 7.83
N GLU A 156 19.28 -8.12 8.61
CA GLU A 156 19.26 -9.54 8.21
C GLU A 156 17.91 -10.16 8.60
N ALA A 157 17.16 -10.66 7.62
CA ALA A 157 15.81 -11.19 7.79
C ALA A 157 15.64 -12.64 7.27
N ASP A 158 16.68 -13.27 6.69
CA ASP A 158 16.63 -14.64 6.17
C ASP A 158 16.60 -15.75 7.24
N ARG A 159 16.83 -15.43 8.52
CA ARG A 159 16.81 -16.43 9.59
C ARG A 159 15.40 -16.92 9.91
N ARG A 160 15.33 -18.20 10.26
CA ARG A 160 14.07 -18.90 10.57
C ARG A 160 13.28 -18.21 11.67
N GLU A 161 13.93 -17.75 12.74
CA GLU A 161 13.23 -17.09 13.85
C GLU A 161 12.58 -15.78 13.42
N PHE A 162 13.24 -15.01 12.56
CA PHE A 162 12.68 -13.79 11.98
C PHE A 162 11.48 -14.11 11.07
N GLN A 163 11.62 -15.09 10.17
CA GLN A 163 10.54 -15.48 9.25
C GLN A 163 9.24 -15.89 9.96
N PHE A 164 9.35 -16.58 11.11
CA PHE A 164 8.20 -17.07 11.89
C PHE A 164 7.81 -16.17 13.08
N TYR A 165 8.39 -14.96 13.18
CA TYR A 165 7.98 -13.99 14.19
C TYR A 165 6.48 -13.68 14.10
N SER A 166 5.81 -13.64 15.27
CA SER A 166 4.36 -13.42 15.39
C SER A 166 3.97 -12.41 16.47
N GLY A 167 4.92 -11.91 17.26
CA GLY A 167 4.65 -10.96 18.35
C GLY A 167 5.71 -10.97 19.44
N GLY A 168 5.59 -10.04 20.39
CA GLY A 168 6.58 -9.84 21.45
C GLY A 168 7.69 -8.85 21.08
N ILE A 169 8.76 -8.82 21.88
CA ILE A 169 10.03 -8.18 21.51
C ILE A 169 10.93 -9.31 20.99
N PHE A 170 11.36 -9.19 19.75
CA PHE A 170 12.24 -10.14 19.09
C PHE A 170 13.68 -9.94 19.56
N ASP A 171 14.21 -11.00 20.18
CA ASP A 171 15.60 -11.17 20.63
C ASP A 171 16.12 -12.54 20.14
N GLY A 172 15.60 -12.98 18.99
CA GLY A 172 15.94 -14.25 18.37
C GLY A 172 17.23 -14.18 17.56
N GLU A 173 17.68 -15.33 17.05
CA GLU A 173 18.91 -15.38 16.25
C GLU A 173 18.78 -14.64 14.91
N CYS A 174 19.67 -13.66 14.70
CA CYS A 174 19.99 -13.03 13.42
C CYS A 174 21.46 -12.60 13.41
N GLY A 175 22.08 -12.57 12.24
CA GLY A 175 23.43 -12.07 12.05
C GLY A 175 23.45 -10.59 11.65
N THR A 176 24.40 -10.25 10.80
CA THR A 176 24.63 -8.89 10.25
C THR A 176 24.85 -8.91 8.73
N ASP A 177 24.54 -10.03 8.07
CA ASP A 177 24.57 -10.18 6.61
C ASP A 177 23.30 -9.57 6.02
N LEU A 178 23.25 -8.22 5.99
CA LEU A 178 22.07 -7.45 5.61
C LEU A 178 21.51 -7.87 4.25
N ASP A 179 20.21 -8.20 4.22
CA ASP A 179 19.52 -8.73 3.03
C ASP A 179 18.15 -8.08 2.78
N HIS A 180 17.66 -7.25 3.72
CA HIS A 180 16.29 -6.77 3.70
C HIS A 180 16.16 -5.32 4.18
N GLY A 181 15.52 -4.47 3.36
CA GLY A 181 15.20 -3.09 3.69
C GLY A 181 13.83 -2.97 4.38
N VAL A 182 13.79 -2.28 5.52
CA VAL A 182 12.58 -2.07 6.32
C VAL A 182 12.50 -0.63 6.82
N LEU A 183 11.37 -0.23 7.37
CA LEU A 183 11.17 1.14 7.88
C LEU A 183 11.11 1.11 9.41
N ALA A 184 12.06 1.76 10.08
CA ALA A 184 11.94 2.04 11.50
C ALA A 184 10.98 3.22 11.71
N VAL A 185 9.96 3.02 12.55
CA VAL A 185 8.87 3.99 12.77
C VAL A 185 8.74 4.41 14.23
N GLY A 186 9.64 3.96 15.10
CA GLY A 186 9.60 4.31 16.51
C GLY A 186 10.46 3.44 17.39
N TYR A 187 10.34 3.64 18.68
CA TYR A 187 10.99 2.88 19.73
C TYR A 187 10.26 3.07 21.06
N GLY A 188 10.53 2.18 22.00
CA GLY A 188 10.03 2.31 23.37
C GLY A 188 10.72 1.34 24.32
N THR A 189 10.09 1.15 25.47
CA THR A 189 10.53 0.20 26.50
C THR A 189 9.30 -0.50 27.07
N GLU A 190 9.34 -1.82 27.15
CA GLU A 190 8.28 -2.64 27.77
C GLU A 190 8.93 -3.57 28.79
N ASN A 191 8.47 -3.50 30.05
CA ASN A 191 8.97 -4.34 31.14
C ASN A 191 10.50 -4.29 31.35
N GLY A 192 11.13 -3.14 31.06
CA GLY A 192 12.57 -2.95 31.18
C GLY A 192 13.38 -3.39 29.95
N THR A 193 12.72 -3.89 28.90
CA THR A 193 13.35 -4.23 27.62
C THR A 193 13.09 -3.12 26.60
N ASP A 194 14.16 -2.54 26.09
CA ASP A 194 14.11 -1.52 25.05
C ASP A 194 13.89 -2.17 23.67
N TYR A 195 13.09 -1.53 22.82
CA TYR A 195 12.82 -2.04 21.48
C TYR A 195 12.70 -0.93 20.42
N TRP A 196 12.98 -1.31 19.17
CA TRP A 196 12.62 -0.59 17.95
C TRP A 196 11.24 -1.02 17.47
N ILE A 197 10.48 -0.14 16.83
CA ILE A 197 9.25 -0.48 16.11
C ILE A 197 9.55 -0.42 14.62
N VAL A 198 9.42 -1.53 13.91
CA VAL A 198 9.80 -1.65 12.51
C VAL A 198 8.62 -2.13 11.69
N LYS A 199 8.29 -1.37 10.64
CA LYS A 199 7.31 -1.74 9.61
C LYS A 199 7.98 -2.62 8.57
N ASN A 200 7.45 -3.83 8.38
CA ASN A 200 7.89 -4.75 7.34
C ASN A 200 6.97 -4.65 6.10
N SER A 201 7.39 -5.27 5.00
CA SER A 201 6.72 -5.27 3.70
C SER A 201 6.24 -6.67 3.29
N TRP A 202 5.92 -7.54 4.27
CA TRP A 202 5.43 -8.91 4.04
C TRP A 202 3.92 -9.06 4.29
N GLY A 203 3.20 -7.94 4.28
CA GLY A 203 1.76 -7.88 4.51
C GLY A 203 1.35 -7.94 5.99
N PRO A 204 0.10 -7.57 6.29
CA PRO A 204 -0.37 -7.37 7.67
C PRO A 204 -0.57 -8.68 8.46
N ARG A 205 -0.46 -9.84 7.81
CA ARG A 205 -0.61 -11.15 8.48
C ARG A 205 0.68 -11.66 9.13
N TRP A 206 1.82 -11.07 8.77
CA TRP A 206 3.11 -11.42 9.34
C TRP A 206 3.38 -10.60 10.60
N GLY A 207 4.03 -11.18 11.61
CA GLY A 207 4.40 -10.47 12.83
C GLY A 207 3.22 -9.87 13.59
N ASP A 208 3.47 -8.72 14.23
CA ASP A 208 2.45 -7.96 14.92
C ASP A 208 1.79 -6.99 13.93
N HIS A 209 0.80 -7.49 13.19
CA HIS A 209 0.06 -6.74 12.16
C HIS A 209 0.95 -6.13 11.06
N GLY A 210 2.00 -6.85 10.68
CA GLY A 210 3.00 -6.41 9.70
C GLY A 210 4.20 -5.66 10.29
N PHE A 211 4.24 -5.51 11.61
CA PHE A 211 5.35 -4.90 12.33
C PHE A 211 6.13 -5.93 13.14
N ILE A 212 7.36 -5.57 13.47
CA ILE A 212 8.19 -6.29 14.44
C ILE A 212 8.73 -5.31 15.47
N ARG A 213 8.80 -5.76 16.73
CA ARG A 213 9.54 -5.04 17.76
C ARG A 213 10.89 -5.72 17.92
N LEU A 214 11.97 -5.10 17.46
CA LEU A 214 13.33 -5.65 17.61
C LEU A 214 13.93 -5.15 18.92
N VAL A 215 14.62 -6.01 19.67
CA VAL A 215 15.35 -5.58 20.88
C VAL A 215 16.37 -4.49 20.52
N ARG A 216 16.53 -3.52 21.42
CA ARG A 216 17.42 -2.34 21.29
C ARG A 216 18.41 -2.29 22.46
N ASN A 217 19.56 -1.65 22.24
CA ASN A 217 20.68 -1.56 23.18
C ASN A 217 21.29 -2.93 23.48
N VAL A 218 21.44 -3.76 22.45
CA VAL A 218 22.20 -5.01 22.55
C VAL A 218 23.70 -4.70 22.65
N ALA A 219 24.51 -5.71 22.99
CA ALA A 219 25.95 -5.52 23.11
C ALA A 219 26.66 -5.26 21.77
N ALA A 220 26.08 -5.71 20.65
CA ALA A 220 26.61 -5.50 19.31
C ALA A 220 26.36 -4.06 18.85
N GLU A 221 27.40 -3.37 18.36
CA GLU A 221 27.28 -1.98 17.90
C GLU A 221 26.42 -1.86 16.63
N GLU A 222 26.36 -2.94 15.84
CA GLU A 222 25.51 -3.09 14.67
C GLU A 222 24.01 -3.09 15.03
N GLY A 223 23.65 -3.31 16.30
CA GLY A 223 22.28 -3.50 16.76
C GLY A 223 21.72 -4.88 16.39
N GLN A 224 20.54 -5.21 16.91
CA GLN A 224 19.88 -6.47 16.60
C GLN A 224 19.63 -6.60 15.10
N CYS A 225 20.07 -7.71 14.51
CA CYS A 225 19.98 -8.00 13.07
C CYS A 225 20.68 -6.96 12.17
N GLY A 226 21.63 -6.19 12.70
CA GLY A 226 22.35 -5.17 11.94
C GLY A 226 21.59 -3.86 11.68
N ILE A 227 20.47 -3.63 12.39
CA ILE A 227 19.59 -2.46 12.17
C ILE A 227 20.30 -1.09 12.20
N ALA A 228 21.41 -0.96 12.92
CA ALA A 228 22.17 0.29 13.02
C ALA A 228 23.30 0.43 11.99
N MET A 229 23.54 -0.58 11.15
CA MET A 229 24.63 -0.58 10.16
C MET A 229 24.33 0.33 8.97
N GLN A 230 23.11 0.24 8.42
CA GLN A 230 22.74 0.94 7.20
C GLN A 230 21.40 1.66 7.31
N ALA A 231 21.38 2.72 8.10
CA ALA A 231 20.22 3.59 8.27
C ALA A 231 20.37 4.92 7.51
N SER A 232 19.32 5.37 6.84
CA SER A 232 19.28 6.65 6.13
C SER A 232 17.86 7.21 6.08
N TYR A 233 17.75 8.52 5.89
CA TYR A 233 16.46 9.21 5.89
C TYR A 233 16.43 10.37 4.89
N PRO A 234 15.28 10.62 4.26
CA PRO A 234 15.10 11.75 3.37
C PRO A 234 14.93 13.05 4.15
N ILE A 235 15.35 14.16 3.57
CA ILE A 235 15.19 15.52 4.10
C ILE A 235 14.20 16.26 3.22
N LYS A 236 13.15 16.81 3.84
CA LYS A 236 12.17 17.70 3.20
C LYS A 236 12.04 18.99 4.02
N LYS A 237 12.10 20.13 3.34
CA LYS A 237 12.14 21.48 3.94
C LYS A 237 10.90 22.31 3.61
N GLY A 238 10.13 21.90 2.60
CA GLY A 238 9.05 22.69 2.04
C GLY A 238 7.81 21.89 1.65
N PRO A 239 6.78 22.59 1.16
CA PRO A 239 5.53 21.97 0.73
C PRO A 239 5.76 21.08 -0.50
N ASN A 240 4.74 20.29 -0.85
CA ASN A 240 4.71 19.54 -2.10
C ASN A 240 4.65 20.48 -3.31
N PRO A 241 5.09 20.02 -4.49
CA PRO A 241 4.84 20.74 -5.73
C PRO A 241 3.36 21.07 -5.85
N PRO A 242 3.00 22.24 -6.41
CA PRO A 242 1.62 22.50 -6.76
C PRO A 242 1.14 21.35 -7.67
N PRO A 243 -0.11 20.89 -7.53
CA PRO A 243 -0.65 19.86 -8.40
C PRO A 243 -0.35 20.24 -9.85
N GLY A 244 0.33 19.35 -10.58
CA GLY A 244 0.57 19.55 -12.00
C GLY A 244 -0.74 19.78 -12.76
N PRO A 245 -0.71 20.22 -14.03
CA PRO A 245 -1.90 20.18 -14.85
C PRO A 245 -2.42 18.75 -14.85
N HIS A 246 -3.52 18.51 -14.13
CA HIS A 246 -4.06 17.18 -13.91
C HIS A 246 -4.11 16.43 -15.25
N PRO A 247 -3.54 15.22 -15.35
CA PRO A 247 -4.06 14.27 -16.32
C PRO A 247 -5.59 14.24 -16.10
N PRO A 248 -6.41 14.26 -17.16
CA PRO A 248 -7.86 14.18 -16.99
C PRO A 248 -8.17 13.01 -16.06
N PRO A 249 -9.07 13.17 -15.07
CA PRO A 249 -9.38 12.12 -14.13
C PRO A 249 -9.64 10.85 -14.92
N THR A 250 -8.92 9.78 -14.57
CA THR A 250 -9.22 8.44 -15.06
C THR A 250 -10.73 8.27 -14.92
N PRO A 251 -11.46 7.99 -16.02
CA PRO A 251 -12.90 7.91 -15.95
C PRO A 251 -13.26 6.92 -14.84
N PRO A 252 -14.24 7.24 -13.98
CA PRO A 252 -14.64 6.35 -12.92
C PRO A 252 -14.92 4.97 -13.52
N PRO A 253 -14.51 3.88 -12.85
CA PRO A 253 -14.61 2.53 -13.40
C PRO A 253 -16.04 2.29 -13.88
N SER A 254 -16.17 1.89 -15.15
CA SER A 254 -17.48 1.82 -15.80
C SER A 254 -18.39 0.84 -15.07
N PRO A 255 -19.66 1.21 -14.81
CA PRO A 255 -20.60 0.30 -14.18
C PRO A 255 -20.88 -0.92 -15.06
N GLU A 256 -21.20 -2.04 -14.42
CA GLU A 256 -21.53 -3.30 -15.07
C GLU A 256 -22.91 -3.20 -15.74
N VAL A 257 -22.93 -3.28 -17.06
CA VAL A 257 -24.16 -3.11 -17.84
C VAL A 257 -24.96 -4.41 -17.87
N CYS A 258 -26.07 -4.46 -17.13
CA CYS A 258 -26.94 -5.62 -17.09
C CYS A 258 -27.81 -5.74 -18.36
N ASP A 259 -28.38 -4.61 -18.79
CA ASP A 259 -29.14 -4.52 -20.04
C ASP A 259 -29.18 -3.07 -20.59
N ARG A 260 -30.13 -2.78 -21.49
CA ARG A 260 -30.30 -1.42 -22.05
C ARG A 260 -30.75 -0.38 -21.01
N LYS A 261 -31.36 -0.81 -19.92
CA LYS A 261 -32.02 0.05 -18.92
C LYS A 261 -31.37 -0.03 -17.54
N HIS A 262 -30.64 -1.08 -17.22
CA HIS A 262 -30.12 -1.36 -15.89
C HIS A 262 -28.61 -1.55 -15.88
N GLU A 263 -27.97 -1.07 -14.81
CA GLU A 263 -26.55 -1.24 -14.52
C GLU A 263 -26.33 -1.49 -13.03
N CYS A 264 -25.18 -2.10 -12.74
CA CYS A 264 -24.69 -2.36 -11.40
C CYS A 264 -23.33 -1.67 -11.17
N PRO A 265 -22.92 -1.42 -9.92
CA PRO A 265 -21.60 -0.88 -9.63
C PRO A 265 -20.47 -1.72 -10.25
N HIS A 266 -19.32 -1.12 -10.52
CA HIS A 266 -18.14 -1.87 -10.96
C HIS A 266 -17.78 -2.98 -9.96
N GLY A 267 -17.29 -4.13 -10.46
CA GLY A 267 -16.89 -5.26 -9.62
C GLY A 267 -18.06 -6.09 -9.08
N THR A 268 -19.22 -6.00 -9.72
CA THR A 268 -20.44 -6.73 -9.32
C THR A 268 -20.94 -7.66 -10.42
N THR A 269 -21.86 -8.57 -10.09
CA THR A 269 -22.50 -9.43 -11.09
C THR A 269 -23.97 -9.10 -11.24
N CYS A 270 -24.41 -8.85 -12.47
CA CYS A 270 -25.81 -8.66 -12.82
C CYS A 270 -26.58 -9.99 -12.75
N CYS A 271 -27.55 -10.07 -11.84
CA CYS A 271 -28.41 -11.23 -11.68
C CYS A 271 -29.87 -10.89 -12.00
N CYS A 272 -30.52 -11.73 -12.81
CA CYS A 272 -31.92 -11.51 -13.14
C CYS A 272 -32.82 -11.75 -11.93
N GLY A 273 -33.55 -10.71 -11.53
CA GLY A 273 -34.49 -10.75 -10.40
C GLY A 273 -35.92 -11.11 -10.80
N LEU A 274 -36.33 -10.78 -12.02
CA LEU A 274 -37.69 -11.08 -12.51
C LEU A 274 -37.66 -11.52 -13.98
N PRO A 275 -37.46 -12.82 -14.26
CA PRO A 275 -37.41 -13.33 -15.62
C PRO A 275 -38.82 -13.42 -16.25
N LEU A 276 -38.93 -13.03 -17.52
CA LEU A 276 -40.10 -13.24 -18.38
C LEU A 276 -39.63 -13.83 -19.73
N GLY A 277 -39.68 -15.15 -19.85
CA GLY A 277 -39.12 -15.87 -20.99
C GLY A 277 -37.60 -15.68 -21.07
N LYS A 278 -37.09 -15.12 -22.18
CA LYS A 278 -35.66 -14.81 -22.38
C LYS A 278 -35.27 -13.39 -21.94
N VAL A 279 -36.21 -12.62 -21.40
CA VAL A 279 -36.00 -11.22 -21.02
C VAL A 279 -36.04 -11.10 -19.50
N CYS A 280 -35.21 -10.23 -18.95
CA CYS A 280 -35.28 -9.87 -17.53
C CYS A 280 -36.00 -8.54 -17.35
N LEU A 281 -37.03 -8.50 -16.51
CA LEU A 281 -37.80 -7.28 -16.23
C LEU A 281 -37.13 -6.42 -15.15
N SER A 282 -36.33 -7.02 -14.28
CA SER A 282 -35.59 -6.31 -13.23
C SER A 282 -34.30 -7.04 -12.87
N TRP A 283 -33.25 -6.29 -12.57
CA TRP A 283 -31.94 -6.82 -12.21
C TRP A 283 -31.58 -6.54 -10.75
N GLY A 284 -30.78 -7.44 -10.17
CA GLY A 284 -30.11 -7.24 -8.89
C GLY A 284 -28.60 -7.38 -9.04
N CYS A 285 -27.85 -6.69 -8.17
CA CYS A 285 -26.40 -6.66 -8.19
C CYS A 285 -25.84 -7.51 -7.06
N CYS A 286 -25.04 -8.50 -7.41
CA CYS A 286 -24.26 -9.28 -6.47
C CYS A 286 -22.96 -8.56 -6.16
N PRO A 287 -22.58 -8.39 -4.88
CA PRO A 287 -21.43 -7.57 -4.47
C PRO A 287 -20.07 -8.28 -4.70
N MET A 288 -19.94 -8.94 -5.85
CA MET A 288 -18.73 -9.61 -6.31
C MET A 288 -18.82 -9.93 -7.81
N GLU A 289 -17.67 -10.07 -8.45
CA GLU A 289 -17.55 -10.52 -9.83
C GLU A 289 -17.81 -12.02 -9.97
N HIS A 290 -18.29 -12.44 -11.14
CA HIS A 290 -18.55 -13.84 -11.50
C HIS A 290 -19.42 -14.63 -10.51
N ALA A 291 -20.35 -13.95 -9.82
CA ALA A 291 -21.23 -14.58 -8.85
C ALA A 291 -22.21 -15.56 -9.52
N THR A 292 -22.53 -16.65 -8.84
CA THR A 292 -23.66 -17.51 -9.22
C THR A 292 -24.96 -16.92 -8.70
N CYS A 293 -25.87 -16.59 -9.61
CA CYS A 293 -27.19 -16.08 -9.28
C CYS A 293 -28.10 -17.21 -8.81
N CYS A 294 -28.54 -17.19 -7.55
CA CYS A 294 -29.48 -18.16 -7.02
C CYS A 294 -30.90 -18.04 -7.63
N ASP A 295 -31.61 -19.16 -7.69
CA ASP A 295 -32.96 -19.25 -8.26
C ASP A 295 -34.02 -18.57 -7.39
N ASP A 296 -33.71 -18.26 -6.13
CA ASP A 296 -34.60 -17.48 -5.26
C ASP A 296 -34.71 -16.00 -5.64
N HIS A 297 -33.93 -15.56 -6.63
CA HIS A 297 -33.85 -14.20 -7.13
C HIS A 297 -33.37 -13.13 -6.12
N HIS A 298 -33.04 -13.53 -4.89
CA HIS A 298 -32.65 -12.64 -3.81
C HIS A 298 -31.17 -12.76 -3.44
N HIS A 299 -30.58 -13.94 -3.64
CA HIS A 299 -29.23 -14.23 -3.18
C HIS A 299 -28.29 -14.62 -4.31
N CYS A 300 -27.00 -14.63 -4.00
CA CYS A 300 -25.96 -15.17 -4.87
C CYS A 300 -24.82 -15.78 -4.07
N CYS A 301 -24.05 -16.57 -4.80
CA CYS A 301 -22.91 -17.28 -4.28
C CYS A 301 -21.61 -16.89 -5.00
N PRO A 302 -20.47 -16.96 -4.30
CA PRO A 302 -19.16 -16.85 -4.94
C PRO A 302 -18.95 -17.94 -5.98
N GLN A 303 -18.16 -17.66 -7.01
CA GLN A 303 -17.83 -18.62 -8.07
C GLN A 303 -17.22 -19.94 -7.53
N GLN A 304 -16.49 -19.86 -6.41
CA GLN A 304 -15.85 -21.01 -5.76
C GLN A 304 -16.86 -21.95 -5.05
N TYR A 305 -18.04 -21.42 -4.71
CA TYR A 305 -19.11 -22.14 -4.01
C TYR A 305 -20.44 -21.96 -4.78
N PRO A 306 -20.53 -22.42 -6.04
CA PRO A 306 -21.59 -21.99 -6.96
C PRO A 306 -22.97 -22.57 -6.61
N VAL A 307 -23.05 -23.55 -5.70
CA VAL A 307 -24.33 -24.20 -5.38
C VAL A 307 -25.07 -23.42 -4.31
N CYS A 308 -26.19 -22.81 -4.69
CA CYS A 308 -27.07 -22.11 -3.77
C CYS A 308 -27.94 -23.09 -2.95
N ARG A 309 -27.74 -23.14 -1.64
CA ARG A 309 -28.58 -23.84 -0.67
C ARG A 309 -29.41 -22.82 0.12
N THR A 310 -30.42 -22.29 -0.54
CA THR A 310 -31.29 -21.22 0.01
C THR A 310 -32.15 -21.68 1.17
N ASP A 311 -32.36 -23.00 1.31
CA ASP A 311 -33.06 -23.64 2.42
C ASP A 311 -32.34 -23.48 3.77
N ILE A 312 -31.00 -23.47 3.73
CA ILE A 312 -30.12 -23.40 4.91
C ILE A 312 -29.19 -22.19 4.91
N GLY A 313 -29.35 -21.28 3.95
CA GLY A 313 -28.67 -19.98 3.95
C GLY A 313 -27.22 -19.98 3.48
N ILE A 314 -26.75 -21.03 2.79
CA ILE A 314 -25.32 -21.20 2.44
C ILE A 314 -25.09 -21.48 0.95
N CYS A 315 -23.83 -21.29 0.55
CA CYS A 315 -23.23 -21.58 -0.73
C CYS A 315 -22.25 -22.73 -0.57
N THR A 316 -22.39 -23.77 -1.38
CA THR A 316 -21.56 -24.98 -1.29
C THR A 316 -20.85 -25.27 -2.61
N MET A 317 -19.82 -26.11 -2.56
CA MET A 317 -19.15 -26.61 -3.77
C MET A 317 -19.94 -27.73 -4.46
N SER A 318 -20.83 -28.41 -3.71
CA SER A 318 -21.68 -29.49 -4.23
C SER A 318 -23.01 -29.57 -3.48
N PRO A 319 -24.08 -30.13 -4.09
CA PRO A 319 -25.43 -30.15 -3.51
C PRO A 319 -25.56 -30.84 -2.15
N ASN A 320 -24.71 -31.84 -1.88
CA ASN A 320 -24.80 -32.71 -0.71
C ASN A 320 -23.94 -32.26 0.48
N MET A 321 -23.29 -31.09 0.38
CA MET A 321 -22.51 -30.55 1.49
C MET A 321 -23.42 -29.81 2.47
N GLU A 322 -23.18 -30.03 3.76
CA GLU A 322 -23.91 -29.37 4.85
C GLU A 322 -23.19 -28.11 5.38
N PHE A 323 -21.96 -27.87 4.93
CA PHE A 323 -21.14 -26.71 5.31
C PHE A 323 -20.69 -25.94 4.08
N GLY A 324 -20.66 -24.62 4.21
CA GLY A 324 -20.38 -23.70 3.11
C GLY A 324 -20.23 -22.26 3.60
N VAL A 325 -20.14 -21.32 2.67
CA VAL A 325 -20.09 -19.89 2.98
C VAL A 325 -21.50 -19.29 2.97
N PRO A 326 -21.81 -18.25 3.76
CA PRO A 326 -23.15 -17.66 3.74
C PRO A 326 -23.56 -17.11 2.37
N LEU A 327 -24.85 -17.18 2.06
CA LEU A 327 -25.44 -16.49 0.90
C LEU A 327 -25.27 -14.98 1.03
N LEU A 328 -25.01 -14.31 -0.10
CA LEU A 328 -24.95 -12.85 -0.17
C LEU A 328 -26.25 -12.32 -0.76
N THR A 329 -26.80 -11.28 -0.14
CA THR A 329 -28.02 -10.62 -0.62
C THR A 329 -27.70 -9.66 -1.76
N ARG A 330 -28.52 -9.70 -2.80
CA ARG A 330 -28.43 -8.77 -3.94
C ARG A 330 -28.92 -7.38 -3.55
N SER A 331 -28.27 -6.34 -4.06
CA SER A 331 -28.85 -4.99 -4.10
C SER A 331 -29.67 -4.79 -5.39
N LYS A 332 -30.48 -3.73 -5.48
CA LYS A 332 -31.24 -3.43 -6.71
C LYS A 332 -30.33 -2.77 -7.74
N ALA A 333 -30.41 -3.21 -8.99
CA ALA A 333 -29.75 -2.51 -10.10
C ALA A 333 -30.35 -1.12 -10.31
N GLN A 334 -29.49 -0.19 -10.74
CA GLN A 334 -29.88 1.19 -11.01
C GLN A 334 -30.27 1.37 -12.47
N PHE A 335 -31.09 2.38 -12.76
CA PHE A 335 -31.41 2.72 -14.15
C PHE A 335 -30.25 3.44 -14.82
N ARG A 336 -29.89 3.01 -16.02
CA ARG A 336 -28.84 3.61 -16.84
C ARG A 336 -29.16 5.05 -17.20
N TRP A 337 -28.18 5.94 -17.01
CA TRP A 337 -28.31 7.37 -17.33
C TRP A 337 -28.74 7.67 -18.79
N PRO A 338 -28.19 7.00 -19.83
CA PRO A 338 -28.64 7.20 -21.21
C PRO A 338 -30.13 6.87 -21.43
N PHE A 339 -30.65 5.84 -20.75
CA PHE A 339 -32.06 5.45 -20.83
C PHE A 339 -32.96 6.49 -20.13
N LEU A 340 -32.57 6.99 -18.96
CA LEU A 340 -33.30 8.06 -18.26
C LEU A 340 -33.41 9.33 -19.11
N ARG A 341 -32.35 9.68 -19.84
CA ARG A 341 -32.31 10.86 -20.72
C ARG A 341 -33.26 10.73 -21.92
N ASP A 342 -33.37 9.54 -22.53
CA ASP A 342 -34.34 9.26 -23.60
C ASP A 342 -35.80 9.35 -23.12
N VAL A 343 -36.09 8.92 -21.89
CA VAL A 343 -37.43 8.99 -21.30
C VAL A 343 -37.80 10.42 -20.94
N LEU A 344 -36.88 11.19 -20.36
CA LEU A 344 -37.10 12.60 -20.02
C LEU A 344 -37.19 13.49 -21.26
N GLY A 345 -36.39 13.22 -22.30
CA GLY A 345 -36.45 13.93 -23.58
C GLY A 345 -37.77 13.71 -24.33
N ARG A 346 -38.36 12.51 -24.26
CA ARG A 346 -39.69 12.25 -24.83
C ARG A 346 -40.82 12.96 -24.09
N LYS A 347 -40.70 13.15 -22.76
CA LYS A 347 -41.68 13.92 -21.97
C LYS A 347 -41.68 15.40 -22.36
N ALA A 348 -40.51 15.99 -22.59
CA ALA A 348 -40.41 17.39 -23.02
C ALA A 348 -41.05 17.64 -24.39
N GLY A 349 -40.89 16.72 -25.35
CA GLY A 349 -41.52 16.84 -26.67
C GLY A 349 -43.04 16.66 -26.69
N GLN A 350 -43.61 15.93 -25.72
CA GLN A 350 -45.07 15.75 -25.59
C GLN A 350 -45.80 16.91 -24.91
N GLU A 351 -45.08 17.76 -24.15
CA GLU A 351 -45.65 18.99 -23.61
C GLU A 351 -45.70 20.13 -24.64
N GLU A 352 -44.80 20.15 -25.64
CA GLU A 352 -44.85 21.13 -26.74
C GLU A 352 -45.95 20.80 -27.78
N GLU A 353 -46.24 19.53 -28.06
CA GLU A 353 -47.31 19.13 -29.01
C GLU A 353 -48.74 19.31 -28.47
N ASN A 354 -48.92 19.36 -27.13
CA ASN A 354 -50.23 19.63 -26.51
C ASN A 354 -50.48 21.12 -26.23
N ALA A 355 -49.53 21.99 -26.59
CA ALA A 355 -49.61 23.44 -26.41
C ALA A 355 -49.72 24.23 -27.75
N SER A 356 -49.88 23.55 -28.90
CA SER A 356 -50.15 24.16 -30.21
C SER A 356 -51.59 23.98 -30.69
#